data_AF-A0A6M1S7N4-F1
#
_entry.id   AF-A0A6M1S7N4-F1
#
_cell.length_a   1.000
_cell.length_b   1.000
_cell.length_c   1.000
_cell.angle_alpha   90.00
_cell.angle_beta   90.00
_cell.angle_gamma   90.00
#
_symmetry.space_group_name_H-M   'P 1'
#
loop_
_entity.id
_entity.type
_entity.pdbx_description
1 polymer ?
#
loop_
_entity_poly.entity_id
_entity_poly.type
_entity_poly.pdbx_seq_one_letter_code
_entity_poly.pdbx_strand_id
1 'polypeptide(L)' 'GPELVGAPGTGQRGLIQASAIETSNVDLARELVDMIVAQRAYQANSQTISTQDELLQTIINI' A
#
# COMPACT_ATOMS: atom_id res chain seq x y z
N GLY A 1 5.26 14.26 -21.33
CA GLY A 1 6.45 14.97 -21.85
C GLY A 1 7.22 14.04 -22.76
N PRO A 2 8.06 14.55 -23.69
CA PRO A 2 8.89 13.71 -24.56
C PRO A 2 9.94 12.94 -23.76
N GLU A 3 10.33 11.78 -24.25
CA GLU A 3 11.38 10.93 -23.66
C GLU A 3 12.77 11.52 -23.89
N LEU A 4 13.57 11.63 -22.81
CA LEU A 4 14.93 12.16 -22.89
C LEU A 4 15.93 10.99 -23.01
N VAL A 5 16.29 10.66 -24.25
CA VAL A 5 17.28 9.62 -24.57
C VAL A 5 18.70 10.18 -24.47
N GLY A 6 19.62 9.45 -23.83
CA GLY A 6 21.00 9.88 -23.64
C GLY A 6 21.90 8.74 -23.12
N ALA A 7 23.22 8.89 -23.26
CA ALA A 7 24.18 7.89 -22.77
C ALA A 7 24.24 7.87 -21.23
N PRO A 8 24.56 6.72 -20.60
CA PRO A 8 24.79 6.65 -19.15
C PRO A 8 25.91 7.61 -18.72
N GLY A 9 25.72 8.30 -17.58
CA GLY A 9 26.66 9.32 -17.09
C GLY A 9 26.61 10.69 -17.78
N THR A 10 25.63 10.95 -18.66
CA THR A 10 25.42 12.28 -19.27
C THR A 10 24.23 13.03 -18.66
N GLY A 11 24.39 14.31 -18.35
CA GLY A 11 23.35 15.14 -17.72
C GLY A 11 23.02 14.72 -16.29
N GLN A 12 21.74 14.54 -15.98
CA GLN A 12 21.23 14.10 -14.66
C GLN A 12 21.14 12.57 -14.53
N ARG A 13 21.63 11.80 -15.52
CA ARG A 13 21.56 10.34 -15.54
C ARG A 13 22.70 9.72 -14.73
N GLY A 14 22.39 8.69 -13.95
CA GLY A 14 23.38 7.90 -13.21
C GLY A 14 24.29 7.07 -14.11
N LEU A 15 25.32 6.47 -13.51
CA LEU A 15 26.20 5.51 -14.17
C LEU A 15 25.57 4.12 -14.18
N ILE A 16 25.84 3.33 -15.22
CA ILE A 16 25.42 1.92 -15.27
C ILE A 16 26.56 1.09 -14.68
N GLN A 17 26.27 0.33 -13.62
CA GLN A 17 27.19 -0.64 -13.05
C GLN A 17 26.88 -2.03 -13.62
N ALA A 18 27.79 -2.57 -14.44
CA ALA A 18 27.66 -3.92 -14.96
C ALA A 18 27.70 -4.95 -13.82
N SER A 19 26.91 -6.01 -13.93
CA SER A 19 26.77 -7.09 -12.94
C SER A 19 26.22 -6.69 -11.57
N ALA A 20 25.63 -5.50 -11.42
CA ALA A 20 24.86 -5.11 -10.24
C ALA A 20 23.38 -5.45 -10.40
N ILE A 21 22.75 -5.94 -9.33
CA ILE A 21 21.30 -6.18 -9.27
C ILE A 21 20.70 -5.08 -8.39
N GLU A 22 19.75 -4.32 -8.94
CA GLU A 22 18.98 -3.36 -8.15
C GLU A 22 18.04 -4.13 -7.21
N THR A 23 18.31 -4.02 -5.92
CA THR A 23 17.45 -4.59 -4.88
C THR A 23 16.26 -3.69 -4.63
N SER A 24 15.11 -4.29 -4.33
CA SER A 24 13.92 -3.54 -3.91
C SER A 24 14.25 -2.62 -2.74
N ASN A 25 13.79 -1.37 -2.82
CA ASN A 25 13.85 -0.39 -1.75
C ASN A 25 12.73 -0.59 -0.69
N VAL A 26 11.97 -1.68 -0.81
CA VAL A 26 10.82 -2.00 0.04
C VAL A 26 11.33 -2.63 1.34
N ASP A 27 10.94 -2.03 2.47
CA ASP A 27 11.17 -2.60 3.80
C ASP A 27 9.98 -3.47 4.20
N LEU A 28 10.18 -4.79 4.14
CA LEU A 28 9.13 -5.77 4.41
C LEU A 28 8.52 -5.63 5.81
N ALA A 29 9.29 -5.18 6.81
CA ALA A 29 8.78 -5.02 8.15
C ALA A 29 7.76 -3.87 8.23
N ARG A 30 8.00 -2.77 7.50
CA ARG A 30 7.05 -1.65 7.42
C ARG A 30 5.80 -2.02 6.65
N GLU A 31 5.95 -2.65 5.49
CA GLU A 31 4.80 -3.10 4.69
C GLU A 31 3.90 -4.07 5.46
N LEU A 32 4.49 -4.96 6.28
CA LEU A 32 3.70 -5.88 7.10
C LEU A 32 2.91 -5.14 8.19
N VAL A 33 3.50 -4.11 8.81
CA VAL A 33 2.80 -3.27 9.81
C VAL A 33 1.66 -2.51 9.15
N ASP A 34 1.90 -1.90 8.00
CA ASP A 34 0.87 -1.15 7.26
C ASP A 34 -0.28 -2.08 6.83
N MET A 35 0.04 -3.32 6.43
CA MET A 35 -0.96 -4.35 6.13
C MET A 35 -1.78 -4.74 7.37
N ILE A 36 -1.15 -4.90 8.55
CA ILE A 36 -1.86 -5.18 9.81
C ILE A 36 -2.78 -4.01 10.21
N VAL A 37 -2.33 -2.77 10.02
CA VAL A 37 -3.14 -1.57 10.29
C VAL A 37 -4.37 -1.54 9.37
N ALA A 38 -4.18 -1.79 8.08
CA ALA A 38 -5.28 -1.87 7.12
C ALA A 38 -6.28 -2.99 7.48
N GLN A 39 -5.79 -4.16 7.91
CA GLN A 39 -6.64 -5.26 8.37
C GLN A 39 -7.46 -4.89 9.61
N ARG A 40 -6.86 -4.24 10.60
CA ARG A 40 -7.58 -3.80 11.80
C ARG A 40 -8.65 -2.74 11.48
N ALA A 41 -8.34 -1.82 10.57
CA ALA A 41 -9.32 -0.84 10.10
C ALA A 41 -10.50 -1.52 9.39
N TYR A 42 -10.23 -2.52 8.56
CA TYR A 42 -11.28 -3.31 7.91
C TYR A 42 -12.16 -4.04 8.93
N GLN A 43 -11.55 -4.71 9.92
CA GLN A 43 -12.28 -5.38 10.99
C GLN A 43 -13.13 -4.42 11.83
N ALA A 44 -12.60 -3.25 12.18
CA ALA A 44 -13.34 -2.22 12.92
C ALA A 44 -14.56 -1.70 12.12
N ASN A 45 -14.39 -1.52 10.81
CA ASN A 45 -15.48 -1.13 9.93
C ASN A 45 -16.54 -2.24 9.82
N SER A 46 -16.14 -3.51 9.67
CA SER A 46 -17.07 -4.64 9.65
C SER A 46 -17.85 -4.79 10.96
N GLN A 47 -17.20 -4.57 12.11
CA GLN A 47 -17.88 -4.61 13.41
C GLN A 47 -18.91 -3.50 13.54
N THR A 48 -18.60 -2.30 13.03
CA THR A 48 -19.54 -1.17 13.02
C THR A 48 -20.75 -1.44 12.13
N ILE A 49 -20.56 -2.11 10.99
CA ILE A 49 -21.67 -2.54 10.13
C ILE A 49 -22.52 -3.60 10.83
N SER A 50 -21.88 -4.60 11.46
CA SER A 50 -22.60 -5.64 12.20
C SER A 50 -23.46 -5.07 13.33
N THR A 51 -22.93 -4.11 14.11
CA THR A 51 -23.71 -3.47 15.18
C THR A 51 -24.83 -2.58 14.62
N GLN A 52 -24.62 -1.92 13.47
CA GLN A 52 -25.69 -1.20 12.78
C GLN A 52 -26.80 -2.16 12.31
N ASP A 53 -26.45 -3.29 11.73
CA ASP A 53 -27.42 -4.29 11.26
C ASP A 53 -28.23 -4.89 12.44
N GLU A 54 -27.58 -5.18 13.57
CA GLU A 54 -28.25 -5.63 14.80
C GLU A 54 -29.23 -4.58 15.35
N LEU A 55 -28.84 -3.30 15.35
CA LEU A 55 -29.71 -2.20 15.76
C LEU A 55 -30.91 -2.04 14.81
N LEU A 56 -30.68 -2.11 13.49
CA LEU A 56 -31.75 -2.02 12.49
C LEU A 56 -32.74 -3.18 12.63
N GLN A 57 -32.25 -4.40 12.84
CA GLN A 57 -33.11 -5.57 13.05
C GLN A 57 -33.92 -5.44 14.35
N THR A 58 -33.34 -4.84 15.38
CA THR A 58 -34.07 -4.55 16.63
C THR A 58 -35.18 -3.54 16.42
N ILE A 59 -34.96 -2.49 15.61
CA ILE A 59 -35.98 -1.48 15.29
C ILE A 59 -37.13 -2.07 14.47
N ILE A 60 -36.85 -2.96 13.51
CA ILE A 60 -37.88 -3.58 12.64
C ILE A 60 -38.77 -4.56 13.42
N ASN A 61 -38.27 -5.15 14.50
CA ASN A 61 -38.99 -6.12 15.34
C ASN A 61 -39.79 -5.50 16.50
N ILE A 62 -39.86 -4.16 16.58
CA ILE A 62 -40.74 -3.41 17.50
C ILE A 62 -41.95 -2.88 16.72
#